data_AF-A0A3R6SZN0-F1
#
_entry.id   AF-A0A3R6SZN0-F1
#
_cell.length_a   1.000
_cell.length_b   1.000
_cell.length_c   1.000
_cell.angle_alpha   90.00
_cell.angle_beta   90.00
_cell.angle_gamma   90.00
#
_symmetry.space_group_name_H-M   'P 1'
#
loop_
_entity.id
_entity.type
_entity.pdbx_description
1 polymer ?
#
loop_
_entity_poly.entity_id
_entity_poly.type
_entity_poly.pdbx_seq_one_letter_code
_entity_poly.pdbx_strand_id
1 'polypeptide(L)' 'MNPALDKRLKCVLQREYEVLLPENEQPVDLVADRIGMSKKKAEKYFSKVQKNPDGTMDREDIIRRLMGGRLY' A
#
# COMPACT_ATOMS: atom_id res chain seq x y z
N MET A 1 4.29 11.50 22.18
CA MET A 1 3.65 11.67 20.86
C MET A 1 2.19 12.02 21.07
N ASN A 2 1.66 13.06 20.44
CA ASN A 2 0.24 13.43 20.55
C ASN A 2 -0.60 12.51 19.64
N PRO A 3 -1.54 11.69 20.16
CA PRO A 3 -2.31 10.72 19.37
C PRO A 3 -3.15 11.34 18.25
N ALA A 4 -3.63 12.58 18.43
CA ALA A 4 -4.45 13.28 17.43
C ALA A 4 -3.61 13.74 16.23
N LEU A 5 -2.36 14.14 16.48
CA LEU A 5 -1.39 14.45 15.43
C LEU A 5 -1.03 13.17 14.64
N ASP A 6 -0.84 12.05 15.33
CA ASP A 6 -0.55 10.76 14.71
C ASP A 6 -1.71 10.28 13.81
N LYS A 7 -2.96 10.41 14.24
CA LYS A 7 -4.12 10.05 13.41
C LYS A 7 -4.21 10.92 12.14
N ARG A 8 -4.05 12.24 12.27
CA ARG A 8 -4.09 13.14 11.10
C ARG A 8 -2.98 12.82 10.09
N LEU A 9 -1.76 12.59 10.58
CA LEU A 9 -0.63 12.20 9.72
C LEU A 9 -0.91 10.89 8.99
N LYS A 10 -1.51 9.91 9.66
CA LYS A 10 -1.89 8.63 9.05
C LYS A 10 -2.98 8.78 7.98
N CYS A 11 -3.98 9.62 8.20
CA CYS A 11 -4.98 9.92 7.17
C CYS A 11 -4.35 10.60 5.94
N VAL A 12 -3.40 11.53 6.15
CA VAL A 12 -2.67 12.18 5.04
C VAL A 12 -1.86 11.15 4.26
N LEU A 13 -1.08 10.31 4.97
CA LEU A 13 -0.26 9.28 4.34
C LEU A 13 -1.11 8.25 3.57
N GLN A 14 -2.26 7.84 4.11
CA GLN A 14 -3.19 6.98 3.38
C GLN A 14 -3.67 7.64 2.09
N ARG A 15 -4.07 8.92 2.13
CA ARG A 15 -4.48 9.66 0.94
C ARG A 15 -3.36 9.78 -0.09
N GLU A 16 -2.12 9.97 0.35
CA GLU A 16 -0.96 9.97 -0.55
C GLU A 16 -0.82 8.63 -1.26
N TYR A 17 -0.98 7.51 -0.56
CA TYR A 17 -0.97 6.19 -1.20
C TYR A 17 -2.17 5.96 -2.12
N GLU A 18 -3.37 6.41 -1.77
CA GLU A 18 -4.55 6.34 -2.63
C GLU A 18 -4.35 7.14 -3.94
N VAL A 19 -3.68 8.30 -3.86
CA VAL A 19 -3.32 9.11 -5.02
C VAL A 19 -2.21 8.46 -5.86
N LEU A 20 -1.23 7.82 -5.21
CA LEU A 20 -0.16 7.08 -5.92
C LEU A 20 -0.68 5.80 -6.57
N LEU A 21 -1.76 5.21 -6.05
CA LEU A 21 -2.35 3.95 -6.52
C LEU A 21 -3.81 4.19 -6.99
N PRO A 22 -4.06 4.93 -8.09
CA PRO A 22 -5.40 5.22 -8.60
C PRO A 22 -6.25 4.00 -8.96
N GLU A 23 -5.64 2.89 -9.36
CA GLU A 23 -6.39 1.69 -9.78
C GLU A 23 -6.69 0.80 -8.57
N ASN A 24 -7.83 0.12 -8.61
CA ASN A 24 -8.25 -0.76 -7.52
C ASN A 24 -7.45 -2.06 -7.48
N GLU A 25 -6.97 -2.54 -8.62
CA GLU A 25 -6.22 -3.78 -8.75
C GLU A 25 -4.89 -3.48 -9.44
N GLN A 26 -3.77 -3.79 -8.78
CA GLN A 26 -2.46 -3.47 -9.32
C GLN A 26 -1.45 -4.62 -9.12
N PRO A 27 -0.57 -4.87 -10.11
CA PRO A 27 0.50 -5.84 -9.95
C PRO A 27 1.58 -5.30 -9.01
N VAL A 28 2.26 -6.22 -8.29
CA VAL A 28 3.34 -5.89 -7.33
C VAL A 28 4.41 -5.00 -7.94
N ASP A 29 4.78 -5.24 -9.20
CA ASP A 29 5.85 -4.51 -9.89
C ASP A 29 5.49 -3.03 -10.06
N LEU A 30 4.27 -2.74 -10.51
CA LEU A 30 3.79 -1.36 -10.69
C LEU A 30 3.72 -0.62 -9.35
N VAL A 31 3.24 -1.31 -8.31
CA VAL A 31 3.22 -0.77 -6.95
C VAL A 31 4.63 -0.44 -6.48
N ALA A 32 5.60 -1.34 -6.72
CA ALA A 32 7.00 -1.16 -6.35
C ALA A 32 7.60 0.08 -7.00
N ASP A 33 7.37 0.27 -8.29
CA ASP A 33 7.87 1.43 -9.05
C ASP A 33 7.28 2.74 -8.50
N ARG A 34 5.96 2.77 -8.23
CA ARG A 34 5.27 3.98 -7.75
C ARG A 34 5.68 4.40 -6.34
N ILE A 35 5.98 3.44 -5.46
CA ILE A 35 6.42 3.73 -4.09
C ILE A 35 7.96 3.85 -3.97
N GLY A 36 8.70 3.71 -5.07
CA GLY A 36 10.16 3.79 -5.08
C GLY A 36 10.84 2.61 -4.36
N MET A 37 10.25 1.42 -4.41
CA MET A 37 10.78 0.21 -3.81
C MET A 37 11.39 -0.72 -4.87
N SER A 38 12.50 -1.39 -4.55
CA SER A 38 13.03 -2.42 -5.43
C SER A 38 12.08 -3.62 -5.52
N LYS A 39 11.97 -4.22 -6.71
CA LYS A 39 11.11 -5.37 -6.98
C LYS A 39 11.25 -6.50 -5.94
N LYS A 40 12.48 -6.92 -5.64
CA LYS A 40 12.77 -7.97 -4.65
C LYS A 40 12.25 -7.62 -3.24
N LYS A 41 12.32 -6.33 -2.86
CA LYS A 41 11.80 -5.87 -1.57
C LYS A 41 10.27 -5.84 -1.58
N ALA A 42 9.66 -5.38 -2.67
CA ALA A 42 8.21 -5.35 -2.84
C ALA A 42 7.61 -6.76 -2.82
N GLU A 43 8.17 -7.71 -3.57
CA GLU A 43 7.75 -9.11 -3.56
C GLU A 43 7.78 -9.70 -2.15
N LYS A 44 8.85 -9.47 -1.38
CA LYS A 44 8.93 -9.92 0.01
C LYS A 44 7.88 -9.22 0.89
N TYR A 45 7.73 -7.91 0.73
CA TYR A 45 6.85 -7.09 1.56
C TYR A 45 5.37 -7.42 1.37
N PHE A 46 4.97 -7.63 0.11
CA PHE A 46 3.62 -7.96 -0.32
C PHE A 46 3.39 -9.47 -0.51
N SER A 47 4.35 -10.33 -0.14
CA SER A 47 4.20 -11.79 -0.21
C SER A 47 2.98 -12.35 0.53
N LYS A 48 2.49 -11.61 1.54
CA LYS A 48 1.33 -11.98 2.36
C LYS A 48 0.04 -11.28 1.92
N VAL A 49 0.09 -10.41 0.91
CA VAL A 49 -1.11 -9.79 0.35
C VAL A 49 -1.79 -10.80 -0.56
N GLN A 50 -3.10 -10.93 -0.43
CA GLN A 50 -3.88 -11.81 -1.29
C GLN A 50 -3.79 -11.32 -2.73
N LYS A 51 -3.58 -12.27 -3.65
CA LYS A 51 -3.49 -11.98 -5.08
C LYS A 51 -4.73 -12.50 -5.78
N ASN A 52 -5.21 -11.73 -6.75
CA ASN A 52 -6.26 -12.13 -7.65
C ASN A 52 -5.75 -13.18 -8.66
N PRO A 53 -6.63 -13.90 -9.37
CA PRO A 53 -6.23 -14.94 -10.32
C PRO A 53 -5.31 -14.45 -11.44
N ASP A 54 -5.38 -13.16 -11.77
CA ASP A 54 -4.54 -12.48 -12.75
C ASP A 54 -3.18 -12.00 -12.19
N GLY A 55 -2.93 -12.23 -10.90
CA GLY A 55 -1.71 -11.83 -10.20
C GLY A 55 -1.69 -10.39 -9.69
N THR A 56 -2.79 -9.65 -9.81
CA THR A 56 -2.94 -8.32 -9.21
C THR A 56 -3.27 -8.41 -7.73
N MET A 57 -3.18 -7.29 -7.01
CA MET A 57 -3.55 -7.16 -5.61
C MET A 57 -4.49 -5.98 -5.43
N ASP A 58 -5.41 -6.10 -4.48
CA ASP A 58 -6.33 -5.02 -4.14
C ASP A 58 -5.59 -3.84 -3.51
N ARG A 59 -5.90 -2.64 -4.00
CA ARG A 59 -5.34 -1.38 -3.51
C ARG A 59 -5.48 -1.24 -2.00
N GLU A 60 -6.64 -1.57 -1.45
CA GLU A 60 -6.85 -1.47 -0.01
C GLU A 60 -5.90 -2.39 0.77
N ASP A 61 -5.65 -3.60 0.29
CA ASP A 61 -4.73 -4.52 0.95
C ASP A 61 -3.28 -4.08 0.83
N ILE A 62 -2.90 -3.52 -0.33
CA ILE A 62 -1.59 -2.88 -0.53
C ILE A 62 -1.40 -1.74 0.48
N ILE A 63 -2.35 -0.80 0.54
CA ILE A 63 -2.28 0.37 1.43
C ILE A 63 -2.32 -0.08 2.88
N ARG A 64 -3.19 -1.01 3.24
CA ARG A 64 -3.26 -1.59 4.59
C ARG A 64 -1.92 -2.21 4.97
N ARG A 65 -1.24 -2.90 4.05
CA ARG A 65 0.10 -3.45 4.27
C ARG A 65 1.13 -2.34 4.51
N LEU A 66 1.15 -1.30 3.68
CA LEU A 66 2.03 -0.13 3.80
C LEU A 66 1.83 0.64 5.11
N MET A 67 0.58 0.73 5.57
CA MET A 67 0.18 1.40 6.80
C MET A 67 0.38 0.55 8.08
N GLY A 68 0.89 -0.68 7.95
CA GLY A 68 1.15 -1.56 9.09
C GLY A 68 -0.08 -2.32 9.61
N GLY A 69 -1.12 -2.48 8.78
CA GLY A 69 -2.27 -3.34 9.04
C GLY A 69 -3.58 -2.60 9.35
N ARG A 70 -3.61 -1.27 9.28
CA ARG A 70 -4.81 -0.46 9.54
C ARG A 70 -4.94 0.67 8.52
N LEU A 71 -6.18 0.98 8.16
CA LEU A 71 -6.59 2.16 7.40
C LEU A 71 -7.17 3.21 8.39
N TYR A 72 -7.13 4.48 8.03
CA TYR A 72 -7.36 5.64 8.91
C TYR A 72 -8.24 6.73 8.32
#